data_AF-A0A1M6TK92-F1
#
_entry.id   AF-A0A1M6TK92-F1
#
_cell.length_a   1.000
_cell.length_b   1.000
_cell.length_c   1.000
_cell.angle_alpha   90.00
_cell.angle_beta   90.00
_cell.angle_gamma   90.00
#
_symmetry.space_group_name_H-M   'P 1'
#
loop_
_entity.id
_entity.type
_entity.pdbx_description
1 polymer ?
#
loop_
_entity_poly.entity_id
_entity_poly.type
_entity_poly.pdbx_seq_one_letter_code
_entity_poly.pdbx_strand_id
1 'polypeptide(L)' 'MKGKDFLALTVGFNLAGGVIAGLMVGYAFDKWLMEGLFKVKTFPFGLIFFFIIGIVSGIRNAYRDLKRL' A
#
# COMPACT_ATOMS: atom_id res chain seq x y z
N MET A 1 21.89 -7.60 16.05
CA MET A 1 20.42 -7.84 16.02
C MET A 1 20.21 -9.31 15.76
N LYS A 2 19.31 -9.98 16.50
CA LYS A 2 19.02 -11.41 16.24
C LYS A 2 18.28 -11.51 14.91
N GLY A 3 18.43 -12.60 14.16
CA GLY A 3 17.79 -12.76 12.84
C GLY A 3 16.25 -12.57 12.86
N LYS A 4 15.62 -12.83 14.00
CA LYS A 4 14.18 -12.58 14.24
C LYS A 4 13.80 -11.10 14.24
N ASP A 5 14.67 -10.23 14.75
CA ASP A 5 14.40 -8.78 14.82
C ASP A 5 14.46 -8.16 13.41
N PHE A 6 15.41 -8.64 12.59
CA PHE A 6 15.54 -8.22 11.20
C PHE A 6 14.33 -8.65 10.37
N LEU A 7 13.86 -9.88 10.59
CA LEU A 7 12.64 -10.43 10.01
C LEU A 7 11.39 -9.59 10.34
N ALA A 8 11.19 -9.27 11.62
CA ALA A 8 10.07 -8.45 12.07
C ALA A 8 10.12 -7.05 11.44
N LEU A 9 11.32 -6.47 11.31
CA LEU A 9 11.54 -5.19 10.65
C LEU A 9 11.18 -5.24 9.17
N THR A 10 11.60 -6.27 8.43
CA THR A 10 11.27 -6.45 7.00
C THR A 10 9.76 -6.62 6.79
N VAL A 11 9.09 -7.41 7.64
CA VAL A 11 7.63 -7.58 7.60
C VAL A 11 6.92 -6.24 7.84
N GLY A 12 7.35 -5.49 8.87
CA GLY A 12 6.81 -4.17 9.17
C GLY A 12 7.00 -3.19 8.01
N PHE A 13 8.17 -3.18 7.39
CA PHE A 13 8.47 -2.34 6.22
C PHE A 13 7.62 -2.68 5.00
N ASN A 14 7.38 -3.96 4.72
CA ASN A 14 6.51 -4.36 3.61
C ASN A 14 5.05 -3.93 3.82
N LEU A 15 4.56 -4.06 5.04
CA LEU A 15 3.20 -3.62 5.41
C LEU A 15 3.07 -2.11 5.32
N ALA A 16 3.97 -1.37 5.99
CA ALA A 16 3.97 0.09 5.96
C ALA A 16 4.19 0.62 4.53
N GLY A 17 5.15 0.05 3.80
CA GLY A 17 5.44 0.41 2.41
C GLY A 17 4.25 0.14 1.48
N GLY A 18 3.57 -1.00 1.63
CA GLY A 18 2.37 -1.32 0.88
C GLY A 18 1.24 -0.33 1.12
N VAL A 19 0.99 0.02 2.38
CA VAL A 19 -0.04 1.02 2.77
C VAL A 19 0.30 2.41 2.23
N ILE A 20 1.54 2.88 2.43
CA ILE A 20 1.98 4.20 1.97
C ILE A 20 1.90 4.28 0.44
N ALA A 21 2.39 3.25 -0.26
CA ALA A 21 2.30 3.20 -1.72
C ALA A 21 0.85 3.19 -2.21
N GLY A 22 -0.02 2.40 -1.57
CA GLY A 22 -1.45 2.37 -1.88
C GLY A 22 -2.13 3.73 -1.69
N LEU A 23 -1.83 4.42 -0.59
CA LEU A 23 -2.36 5.77 -0.33
C LEU A 23 -1.85 6.79 -1.34
N MET A 24 -0.56 6.76 -1.68
CA MET A 24 0.03 7.68 -2.67
C MET A 24 -0.59 7.47 -4.05
N VAL A 25 -0.71 6.22 -4.50
CA VAL A 25 -1.31 5.88 -5.80
C VAL A 25 -2.79 6.25 -5.80
N GLY A 26 -3.53 5.94 -4.75
CA GLY A 26 -4.96 6.26 -4.67
C GLY A 26 -5.24 7.76 -4.61
N TYR A 27 -4.43 8.52 -3.90
CA TYR A 27 -4.50 9.98 -3.91
C TYR A 27 -4.19 10.55 -5.30
N ALA A 28 -3.14 10.07 -5.95
CA ALA A 28 -2.79 10.49 -7.31
C ALA A 28 -3.91 10.14 -8.30
N PHE A 29 -4.54 8.97 -8.16
CA PHE A 29 -5.67 8.56 -8.98
C PHE A 29 -6.87 9.50 -8.81
N ASP A 30 -7.28 9.77 -7.57
CA ASP A 30 -8.43 10.63 -7.30
C ASP A 30 -8.17 12.09 -7.76
N LYS A 31 -6.95 12.61 -7.53
CA LYS A 31 -6.61 14.00 -7.88
C LYS A 31 -6.28 14.22 -9.35
N TRP A 32 -5.41 13.39 -9.92
CA TRP A 32 -4.93 13.61 -11.29
C TRP A 32 -5.86 13.00 -12.33
N LEU A 33 -6.37 11.79 -12.07
CA LEU A 33 -7.25 11.12 -13.02
C LEU A 33 -8.69 11.62 -12.88
N MET A 34 -9.31 11.46 -11.70
CA MET A 34 -10.74 11.74 -11.53
C MET A 34 -11.04 13.25 -11.51
N GLU A 35 -10.41 14.02 -10.63
CA GLU A 35 -10.63 15.47 -10.58
C GLU A 35 -10.02 16.20 -11.78
N GLY A 36 -8.83 15.78 -12.25
CA GLY A 36 -8.12 16.44 -13.35
C GLY A 36 -8.69 16.12 -14.74
N LEU A 37 -8.84 14.84 -15.07
CA LEU A 37 -9.23 14.39 -16.41
C LEU A 37 -10.75 14.37 -16.58
N PHE A 38 -11.47 13.85 -15.59
CA PHE A 38 -12.92 13.69 -15.66
C PHE A 38 -13.69 14.88 -15.07
N LYS A 39 -13.02 15.81 -14.37
CA LYS A 39 -13.64 16.96 -13.65
C LYS A 39 -14.75 16.55 -12.67
N VAL A 40 -14.74 15.29 -12.23
CA VAL A 40 -15.74 14.73 -11.32
C VAL A 40 -15.14 14.67 -9.92
N LYS A 41 -15.59 15.58 -9.05
CA LYS A 41 -15.29 15.55 -7.62
C LYS A 41 -16.20 14.51 -6.96
N THR A 42 -15.73 13.26 -6.92
CA THR A 42 -16.42 12.16 -6.24
C THR A 42 -15.81 11.91 -4.86
N PHE A 43 -16.50 11.10 -4.04
CA PHE A 43 -15.93 10.53 -2.82
C PHE A 43 -14.57 9.86 -3.15
N PRO A 44 -13.56 9.86 -2.24
CA PRO A 44 -12.19 9.41 -2.55
C PRO A 44 -12.10 7.87 -2.71
N PHE A 45 -12.75 7.37 -3.75
CA PHE A 45 -12.90 5.96 -4.03
C PHE A 45 -11.56 5.32 -4.40
N GLY A 46 -10.72 6.02 -5.18
CA GLY A 46 -9.38 5.55 -5.52
C GLY A 46 -8.52 5.41 -4.27
N LEU A 47 -8.52 6.42 -3.40
CA LEU A 47 -7.76 6.38 -2.15
C LEU A 47 -8.16 5.20 -1.26
N ILE A 48 -9.46 4.97 -1.07
CA ILE A 48 -9.96 3.84 -0.27
C ILE A 48 -9.64 2.50 -0.95
N PHE A 49 -9.85 2.39 -2.25
CA PHE A 49 -9.58 1.17 -3.01
C PHE A 49 -8.10 0.80 -2.96
N PHE A 50 -7.22 1.74 -3.30
CA PHE A 50 -5.78 1.51 -3.31
C PHE A 50 -5.19 1.38 -1.90
N PHE A 51 -5.82 1.94 -0.86
CA PHE A 51 -5.48 1.65 0.53
C PHE A 51 -5.66 0.16 0.87
N ILE A 52 -6.82 -0.41 0.52
CA ILE A 52 -7.07 -1.85 0.74
C ILE A 52 -6.09 -2.70 -0.08
N ILE A 53 -5.87 -2.37 -1.35
CA ILE A 53 -4.89 -3.05 -2.21
C ILE A 53 -3.48 -2.96 -1.60
N GLY A 54 -3.11 -1.81 -1.05
CA GLY A 54 -1.84 -1.55 -0.39
C GLY A 54 -1.62 -2.44 0.83
N ILE A 55 -2.64 -2.56 1.69
CA ILE A 55 -2.63 -3.50 2.84
C ILE A 55 -2.45 -4.94 2.34
N VAL A 56 -3.28 -5.39 1.39
CA VAL A 56 -3.25 -6.77 0.89
C VAL A 56 -1.88 -7.08 0.26
N SER A 57 -1.32 -6.15 -0.50
CA SER A 57 -0.01 -6.30 -1.12
C SER A 57 1.12 -6.33 -0.09
N GLY A 58 1.07 -5.48 0.93
CA GLY A 58 2.02 -5.46 2.03
C GLY A 58 2.02 -6.75 2.83
N ILE A 59 0.84 -7.27 3.17
CA ILE A 59 0.67 -8.58 3.83
C ILE A 59 1.19 -9.70 2.93
N ARG A 60 0.84 -9.70 1.64
CA ARG A 60 1.28 -10.74 0.69
C ARG A 60 2.80 -10.75 0.54
N ASN A 61 3.44 -9.59 0.50
CA ASN A 61 4.90 -9.48 0.43
C ASN A 61 5.56 -9.95 1.72
N ALA A 62 5.05 -9.50 2.87
CA ALA A 62 5.52 -9.97 4.18
C ALA A 62 5.42 -11.50 4.31
N TYR A 63 4.32 -12.11 3.86
CA TYR A 63 4.14 -13.56 3.86
C TYR A 63 5.12 -14.28 2.92
N ARG A 64 5.40 -13.72 1.74
CA ARG A 64 6.41 -14.27 0.82
C ARG A 64 7.82 -14.20 1.39
N ASP A 65 8.15 -13.12 2.09
CA ASP A 65 9.45 -12.98 2.74
C ASP A 65 9.62 -13.96 3.89
N LEU A 66 8.56 -14.17 4.70
CA LEU A 66 8.54 -15.20 5.73
C LEU A 66 8.67 -16.63 5.17
N LYS A 67 8.11 -16.90 3.98
CA LYS A 67 8.19 -18.21 3.32
C LYS A 67 9.53 -18.47 2.62
N ARG A 68 10.30 -17.42 2.33
CA ARG A 68 11.63 -17.50 1.70
C ARG A 68 12.76 -17.75 2.69
N LEU A 69 12.47 -17.60 3.99
CA LEU A 69 13.35 -17.94 5.11
C LEU A 69 13.08 -19.36 5.62
#